data_AF-A0A838EDS1-F1
#
_entry.id   AF-A0A838EDS1-F1
#
_cell.length_a   1.000
_cell.length_b   1.000
_cell.length_c   1.000
_cell.angle_alpha   90.00
_cell.angle_beta   90.00
_cell.angle_gamma   90.00
#
_symmetry.space_group_name_H-M   'P 1'
#
loop_
_entity.id
_entity.type
_entity.pdbx_description
1 polymer ?
#
loop_
_entity_poly.entity_id
_entity_poly.type
_entity_poly.pdbx_seq_one_letter_code
_entity_poly.pdbx_strand_id
1 'polypeptide(L)'
;MAYKKHSPFAFLPKTLRRVYLRQPLYEITPTIDYYYQRLGALSMKSMAPYTSYPASAIIGGYPFAIYRDIAGALLGFALKKLDACQIALNHHPTSFLRHALTQPLDDTSLTEILTTTLALPPATIRLVLDAYTLDASNISYHSSVLAVPMPPLIRLDEQHRVASFVGLLTNPLFFLTRELKRKYSYEYHTASQLREEIFRQDVYALFADRRFVKSAGRVELRGATGTLATDVDALIFDRKTGALALFELKSQDPFAYSSQERLRQRDYFYSASKQVIASSEWVKRNGANVLLSRLDATQVKRLKVQNVYIFVLGRYLAHFFDGPPFDARARWGTWAQVLRLVNGKAFDANDANPIQSLFNKFGRDVPLILTDKVTLDVQEITIGNRHIHIYSSFEAYKSMAL
;
A
#
# COMPACT_ATOMS: atom_id res chain seq x y z
N MET A 1 8.79 -54.26 30.33
CA MET A 1 8.60 -54.23 28.86
C MET A 1 8.51 -52.76 28.45
N ALA A 2 9.63 -52.19 27.99
CA ALA A 2 9.81 -50.74 27.85
C ALA A 2 9.34 -50.24 26.49
N TYR A 3 8.46 -49.23 26.48
CA TYR A 3 8.04 -48.50 25.30
C TYR A 3 9.21 -47.65 24.77
N LYS A 4 9.81 -48.05 23.65
CA LYS A 4 10.77 -47.24 22.90
C LYS A 4 10.03 -46.09 22.20
N LYS A 5 10.30 -44.85 22.60
CA LYS A 5 9.93 -43.62 21.88
C LYS A 5 10.56 -43.65 20.48
N HIS A 6 9.75 -43.88 19.44
CA HIS A 6 10.19 -43.65 18.07
C HIS A 6 10.20 -42.15 17.78
N SER A 7 11.38 -41.60 17.55
CA SER A 7 11.57 -40.27 16.98
C SER A 7 11.08 -40.27 15.53
N PRO A 8 10.25 -39.29 15.10
CA PRO A 8 9.72 -39.22 13.74
C PRO A 8 10.79 -38.96 12.66
N PHE A 9 12.07 -38.89 13.03
CA PHE A 9 13.20 -38.63 12.13
C PHE A 9 14.07 -39.86 11.85
N ALA A 10 13.61 -41.08 12.17
CA ALA A 10 14.39 -42.32 12.03
C ALA A 10 14.71 -42.73 10.58
N PHE A 11 14.01 -42.18 9.58
CA PHE A 11 14.16 -42.55 8.17
C PHE A 11 15.16 -41.69 7.37
N LEU A 12 15.80 -40.69 8.00
CA LEU A 12 16.82 -39.89 7.32
C LEU A 12 18.22 -40.51 7.50
N PRO A 13 19.01 -40.69 6.42
CA PRO A 13 20.40 -41.14 6.47
C PRO A 13 21.24 -40.39 7.51
N LYS A 14 22.13 -41.08 8.24
CA LYS A 14 22.98 -40.47 9.29
C LYS A 14 23.80 -39.26 8.80
N THR A 15 24.12 -39.20 7.51
CA THR A 15 24.77 -38.06 6.84
C THR A 15 23.88 -36.82 6.76
N LEU A 16 22.57 -36.98 6.56
CA LEU A 16 21.61 -35.87 6.55
C LEU A 16 21.26 -35.34 7.95
N ARG A 17 21.39 -36.18 9.00
CA ARG A 17 21.25 -35.73 10.39
C ARG A 17 22.38 -34.81 10.87
N ARG A 18 23.58 -34.91 10.27
CA ARG A 18 24.75 -34.10 10.65
C ARG A 18 25.00 -32.89 9.74
N VAL A 19 24.47 -32.85 8.52
CA VAL A 19 24.82 -31.82 7.53
C VAL A 19 23.76 -30.72 7.39
N TYR A 20 22.49 -30.94 7.74
CA TYR A 20 21.42 -29.97 7.40
C TYR A 20 20.72 -29.28 8.57
N LEU A 21 21.01 -29.65 9.83
CA LEU A 21 20.27 -29.17 11.01
C LEU A 21 21.11 -28.36 12.02
N ARG A 22 22.41 -28.15 11.79
CA ARG A 22 23.27 -27.44 12.75
C ARG A 22 24.36 -26.52 12.20
N GLN A 23 24.52 -26.33 10.90
CA GLN A 23 25.48 -25.37 10.35
C GLN A 23 24.94 -24.66 9.11
N PRO A 24 25.34 -23.40 8.90
CA PRO A 24 24.58 -22.43 8.12
C PRO A 24 24.52 -22.87 6.65
N LEU A 25 23.44 -22.45 5.99
CA LEU A 25 23.38 -22.23 4.54
C LEU A 25 24.78 -21.83 4.01
N TYR A 26 25.23 -22.40 2.88
CA TYR A 26 26.39 -22.02 2.07
C TYR A 26 27.22 -20.85 2.62
N GLU A 27 28.52 -21.02 2.93
CA GLU A 27 29.44 -19.94 3.37
C GLU A 27 28.90 -18.54 3.06
N ILE A 28 28.09 -18.03 3.99
CA ILE A 28 27.32 -16.82 3.75
C ILE A 28 28.34 -15.72 3.86
N THR A 29 28.77 -15.23 2.71
CA THR A 29 29.63 -14.06 2.69
C THR A 29 28.79 -12.86 3.14
N PRO A 30 29.38 -11.88 3.83
CA PRO A 30 28.73 -10.61 4.11
C PRO A 30 28.11 -9.96 2.85
N THR A 31 28.67 -10.26 1.67
CA THR A 31 28.15 -9.85 0.37
C THR A 31 26.76 -10.41 0.06
N ILE A 32 26.51 -11.69 0.33
CA ILE A 32 25.20 -12.32 0.10
C ILE A 32 24.15 -11.74 1.06
N ASP A 33 24.51 -11.56 2.33
CA ASP A 33 23.61 -10.94 3.32
C ASP A 33 23.25 -9.51 2.94
N TYR A 34 24.24 -8.72 2.54
CA TYR A 34 24.03 -7.36 2.07
C TYR A 34 23.13 -7.31 0.83
N TYR A 35 23.31 -8.24 -0.11
CA TYR A 35 22.45 -8.35 -1.30
C TYR A 35 20.99 -8.55 -0.91
N TYR A 36 20.68 -9.55 -0.09
CA TYR A 36 19.28 -9.84 0.29
C TYR A 36 18.69 -8.78 1.22
N GLN A 37 19.50 -8.14 2.07
CA GLN A 37 19.06 -6.99 2.85
C GLN A 37 18.62 -5.85 1.95
N ARG A 38 19.42 -5.50 0.92
CA ARG A 38 19.05 -4.48 -0.06
C ARG A 38 17.84 -4.89 -0.88
N LEU A 39 17.77 -6.15 -1.31
CA LEU A 39 16.65 -6.66 -2.08
C LEU A 39 15.35 -6.56 -1.28
N GLY A 40 15.35 -7.00 -0.02
CA GLY A 40 14.20 -6.87 0.88
C GLY A 40 13.77 -5.42 1.07
N ALA A 41 14.71 -4.50 1.29
CA ALA A 41 14.41 -3.07 1.41
C ALA A 41 13.80 -2.47 0.12
N LEU A 42 14.29 -2.87 -1.06
CA LEU A 42 13.76 -2.44 -2.36
C LEU A 42 12.37 -3.04 -2.63
N SER A 43 12.18 -4.33 -2.34
CA SER A 43 10.89 -5.00 -2.47
C SER A 43 9.84 -4.33 -1.57
N MET A 44 10.18 -4.00 -0.32
CA MET A 44 9.28 -3.26 0.58
C MET A 44 8.86 -1.90 0.01
N LYS A 45 9.77 -1.15 -0.62
CA LYS A 45 9.48 0.16 -1.23
C LYS A 45 8.46 0.07 -2.37
N SER A 46 8.34 -1.08 -3.01
CA SER A 46 7.39 -1.32 -4.10
C SER A 46 5.97 -1.64 -3.63
N MET A 47 5.78 -1.94 -2.34
CA MET A 47 4.49 -2.36 -1.79
C MET A 47 3.58 -1.16 -1.49
N ALA A 48 2.28 -1.31 -1.78
CA ALA A 48 1.31 -0.21 -1.77
C ALA A 48 1.26 0.62 -0.46
N PRO A 49 1.28 0.03 0.76
CA PRO A 49 1.21 0.81 1.99
C PRO A 49 2.57 1.33 2.47
N TYR A 50 3.67 1.16 1.74
CA TYR A 50 5.02 1.54 2.19
C TYR A 50 5.14 3.02 2.60
N THR A 51 4.41 3.88 1.90
CA THR A 51 4.38 5.33 2.14
C THR A 51 3.12 5.76 2.89
N SER A 52 2.42 4.84 3.57
CA SER A 52 1.18 5.20 4.30
C SER A 52 1.44 6.19 5.42
N TYR A 53 2.65 6.20 5.99
CA TYR A 53 3.08 7.12 7.03
C TYR A 53 4.51 7.59 6.77
N PRO A 54 4.89 8.79 7.27
CA PRO A 54 6.26 9.26 7.12
C PRO A 54 7.18 8.42 7.99
N ALA A 55 8.46 8.40 7.63
CA ALA A 55 9.50 7.70 8.40
C ALA A 55 9.47 8.05 9.90
N SER A 56 9.17 9.31 10.21
CA SER A 56 9.15 9.88 11.55
C SER A 56 7.83 9.75 12.30
N ALA A 57 6.75 9.24 11.69
CA ALA A 57 5.48 9.09 12.40
C ALA A 57 5.65 8.11 13.57
N ILE A 58 5.27 8.55 14.77
CA ILE A 58 5.35 7.73 15.98
C ILE A 58 4.04 6.97 16.16
N ILE A 59 4.12 5.64 16.17
CA ILE A 59 3.00 4.74 16.48
C ILE A 59 3.55 3.60 17.33
N GLY A 60 2.89 3.26 18.43
CA GLY A 60 3.38 2.29 19.40
C GLY A 60 4.67 2.73 20.10
N GLY A 61 4.92 4.04 20.19
CA GLY A 61 6.14 4.61 20.77
C GLY A 61 7.37 4.60 19.87
N TYR A 62 7.27 4.13 18.61
CA TYR A 62 8.40 4.06 17.68
C TYR A 62 8.11 4.73 16.33
N PRO A 63 9.15 5.30 15.68
CA PRO A 63 9.08 5.74 14.29
C PRO A 63 8.63 4.64 13.34
N PHE A 64 7.74 4.98 12.40
CA PHE A 64 7.23 4.06 11.38
C PHE A 64 8.37 3.49 10.50
N ALA A 65 9.49 4.22 10.36
CA ALA A 65 10.70 3.71 9.72
C ALA A 65 11.19 2.39 10.31
N ILE A 66 11.19 2.24 11.64
CA ILE A 66 11.68 1.04 12.31
C ILE A 66 10.85 -0.19 11.90
N TYR A 67 9.52 -0.04 11.83
CA TYR A 67 8.65 -1.11 11.35
C TYR A 67 9.01 -1.53 9.91
N ARG A 68 9.21 -0.56 9.02
CA ARG A 68 9.56 -0.82 7.62
C ARG A 68 10.92 -1.49 7.48
N ASP A 69 11.91 -1.08 8.27
CA ASP A 69 13.26 -1.61 8.23
C ASP A 69 13.29 -3.08 8.70
N ILE A 70 12.56 -3.39 9.77
CA ILE A 70 12.40 -4.77 10.27
C ILE A 70 11.65 -5.64 9.26
N ALA A 71 10.56 -5.16 8.66
CA ALA A 71 9.90 -5.89 7.58
C ALA A 71 10.81 -6.09 6.37
N GLY A 72 11.62 -5.10 6.00
CA GLY A 72 12.61 -5.22 4.93
C GLY A 72 13.65 -6.30 5.19
N ALA A 73 14.15 -6.38 6.43
CA ALA A 73 15.07 -7.45 6.84
C ALA A 73 14.40 -8.82 6.81
N LEU A 74 13.19 -8.97 7.36
CA LEU A 74 12.42 -10.22 7.31
C LEU A 74 12.14 -10.67 5.88
N LEU A 75 11.80 -9.73 4.99
CA LEU A 75 11.60 -10.01 3.57
C LEU A 75 12.89 -10.46 2.89
N GLY A 76 14.02 -9.82 3.20
CA GLY A 76 15.34 -10.24 2.73
C GLY A 76 15.67 -11.67 3.15
N PHE A 77 15.41 -12.03 4.42
CA PHE A 77 15.59 -13.40 4.92
C PHE A 77 14.68 -14.41 4.21
N ALA A 78 13.43 -14.05 3.95
CA ALA A 78 12.51 -14.90 3.20
C ALA A 78 12.99 -15.14 1.77
N LEU A 79 13.38 -14.08 1.04
CA LEU A 79 13.90 -14.19 -0.33
C LEU A 79 15.18 -15.05 -0.38
N LYS A 80 16.11 -14.82 0.54
CA LYS A 80 17.31 -15.64 0.69
C LYS A 80 16.98 -17.13 0.90
N LYS A 81 16.01 -17.41 1.75
CA LYS A 81 15.58 -18.79 2.04
C LYS A 81 14.91 -19.44 0.84
N LEU A 82 14.10 -18.70 0.07
CA LEU A 82 13.50 -19.21 -1.18
C LEU A 82 14.57 -19.64 -2.17
N ASP A 83 15.54 -18.77 -2.44
CA ASP A 83 16.60 -19.06 -3.41
C ASP A 83 17.47 -20.23 -2.95
N ALA A 84 17.81 -20.29 -1.67
CA ALA A 84 18.54 -21.44 -1.12
C ALA A 84 17.75 -22.76 -1.25
N CYS A 85 16.44 -22.74 -1.00
CA CYS A 85 15.58 -23.91 -1.20
C CYS A 85 15.48 -24.29 -2.69
N GLN A 86 15.43 -23.31 -3.60
CA GLN A 86 15.41 -23.56 -5.04
C GLN A 86 16.71 -24.20 -5.52
N ILE A 87 17.86 -23.72 -5.05
CA ILE A 87 19.16 -24.33 -5.35
C ILE A 87 19.20 -25.77 -4.81
N ALA A 88 18.74 -25.99 -3.58
CA ALA A 88 18.70 -27.32 -2.98
C ALA A 88 17.80 -28.29 -3.76
N LEU A 89 16.66 -27.83 -4.29
CA LEU A 89 15.81 -28.64 -5.18
C LEU A 89 16.52 -29.06 -6.45
N ASN A 90 17.25 -28.15 -7.08
CA ASN A 90 17.95 -28.43 -8.32
C ASN A 90 18.99 -29.55 -8.14
N HIS A 91 19.60 -29.63 -6.94
CA HIS A 91 20.54 -30.70 -6.59
C HIS A 91 19.86 -31.96 -6.03
N HIS A 92 18.68 -31.82 -5.40
CA HIS A 92 17.96 -32.90 -4.74
C HIS A 92 16.44 -32.84 -5.04
N PRO A 93 16.01 -33.27 -6.24
CA PRO A 93 14.63 -33.09 -6.72
C PRO A 93 13.56 -33.84 -5.91
N THR A 94 13.95 -34.87 -5.16
CA THR A 94 13.05 -35.69 -4.33
C THR A 94 12.86 -35.16 -2.91
N SER A 95 13.45 -34.00 -2.59
CA SER A 95 13.36 -33.41 -1.24
C SER A 95 12.00 -32.75 -0.98
N PHE A 96 11.43 -32.97 0.21
CA PHE A 96 10.18 -32.32 0.64
C PHE A 96 10.43 -30.88 1.09
N LEU A 97 10.55 -29.96 0.12
CA LEU A 97 10.81 -28.53 0.37
C LEU A 97 9.82 -27.85 1.32
N ARG A 98 8.57 -28.31 1.36
CA ARG A 98 7.55 -27.73 2.25
C ARG A 98 8.03 -27.65 3.70
N HIS A 99 8.81 -28.62 4.18
CA HIS A 99 9.33 -28.62 5.55
C HIS A 99 10.53 -27.68 5.73
N ALA A 100 11.27 -27.39 4.65
CA ALA A 100 12.41 -26.47 4.69
C ALA A 100 11.95 -25.00 4.72
N LEU A 101 10.78 -24.70 4.14
CA LEU A 101 10.24 -23.35 4.07
C LEU A 101 9.57 -22.90 5.37
N THR A 102 8.93 -23.78 6.14
CA THR A 102 8.16 -23.40 7.33
C THR A 102 8.83 -23.87 8.64
N GLN A 103 10.13 -23.60 8.78
CA GLN A 103 10.86 -23.98 9.99
C GLN A 103 10.54 -23.01 11.14
N PRO A 104 10.28 -23.52 12.37
CA PRO A 104 10.24 -22.70 13.56
C PRO A 104 11.54 -21.93 13.74
N LEU A 105 11.41 -20.65 14.04
CA LEU A 105 12.48 -19.72 14.39
C LEU A 105 12.44 -19.52 15.90
N ASP A 106 13.59 -19.66 16.55
CA ASP A 106 13.77 -19.28 17.95
C ASP A 106 13.77 -17.74 18.06
N ASP A 107 12.91 -17.21 18.94
CA ASP A 107 12.66 -15.77 19.09
C ASP A 107 13.91 -15.01 19.54
N THR A 108 14.74 -15.63 20.39
CA THR A 108 15.99 -15.02 20.87
C THR A 108 16.99 -14.89 19.73
N SER A 109 17.19 -15.96 18.97
CA SER A 109 18.07 -16.00 17.81
C SER A 109 17.63 -15.02 16.73
N LEU A 110 16.32 -14.96 16.42
CA LEU A 110 15.77 -13.99 15.47
C LEU A 110 15.99 -12.56 15.94
N THR A 111 15.78 -12.29 17.23
CA THR A 111 16.00 -10.97 17.83
C THR A 111 17.46 -10.56 17.74
N GLU A 112 18.40 -11.45 18.05
CA GLU A 112 19.84 -11.19 17.98
C GLU A 112 20.31 -10.89 16.55
N ILE A 113 19.84 -11.68 15.57
CA ILE A 113 20.16 -11.47 14.16
C ILE A 113 19.66 -10.11 13.67
N LEU A 114 18.42 -9.73 14.01
CA LEU A 114 17.85 -8.43 13.62
C LEU A 114 18.50 -7.26 14.36
N THR A 115 18.83 -7.44 15.64
CA THR A 115 19.57 -6.45 16.43
C THR A 115 20.91 -6.13 15.77
N THR A 116 21.64 -7.17 15.36
CA THR A 116 22.93 -7.03 14.68
C THR A 116 22.77 -6.40 13.30
N THR A 117 21.81 -6.90 12.51
CA THR A 117 21.57 -6.44 11.12
C THR A 117 21.14 -4.96 11.04
N LEU A 118 20.34 -4.50 12.00
CA LEU A 118 19.71 -3.18 11.97
C LEU A 118 20.30 -2.19 12.99
N ALA A 119 21.22 -2.64 13.85
CA ALA A 119 21.76 -1.85 14.97
C ALA A 119 20.66 -1.26 15.87
N LEU A 120 19.62 -2.06 16.17
CA LEU A 120 18.48 -1.67 16.98
C LEU A 120 18.45 -2.43 18.32
N PRO A 121 17.95 -1.82 19.42
CA PRO A 121 17.85 -2.51 20.70
C PRO A 121 16.97 -3.77 20.64
N PRO A 122 17.31 -4.86 21.36
CA PRO A 122 16.52 -6.09 21.37
C PRO A 122 15.05 -5.90 21.76
N ALA A 123 14.79 -5.01 22.72
CA ALA A 123 13.42 -4.69 23.16
C ALA A 123 12.58 -4.07 22.04
N THR A 124 13.18 -3.19 21.23
CA THR A 124 12.53 -2.59 20.06
C THR A 124 12.23 -3.64 18.99
N ILE A 125 13.19 -4.52 18.70
CA ILE A 125 13.00 -5.63 17.75
C ILE A 125 11.81 -6.51 18.19
N ARG A 126 11.79 -6.97 19.44
CA ARG A 126 10.72 -7.85 19.96
C ARG A 126 9.34 -7.21 19.85
N LEU A 127 9.22 -5.94 20.23
CA LEU A 127 7.94 -5.21 20.15
C LEU A 127 7.44 -5.11 18.72
N VAL A 128 8.34 -4.85 17.76
CA VAL A 128 7.96 -4.77 16.35
C VAL A 128 7.65 -6.14 15.75
N LEU A 129 8.40 -7.18 16.12
CA LEU A 129 8.07 -8.57 15.74
C LEU A 129 6.65 -8.94 16.21
N ASP A 130 6.26 -8.54 17.42
CA ASP A 130 4.90 -8.73 17.93
C ASP A 130 3.83 -7.97 17.14
N ALA A 131 4.16 -6.85 16.48
CA ALA A 131 3.24 -6.15 15.60
C ALA A 131 3.05 -6.86 14.24
N TYR A 132 3.98 -7.75 13.86
CA TYR A 132 3.93 -8.58 12.66
C TYR A 132 3.43 -10.00 12.90
N THR A 133 3.06 -10.33 14.14
CA THR A 133 2.76 -11.70 14.54
C THR A 133 1.28 -11.92 14.80
N LEU A 134 0.74 -12.99 14.20
CA LEU A 134 -0.53 -13.57 14.59
C LEU A 134 -0.32 -14.49 15.79
N ASP A 135 -1.10 -14.29 16.84
CA ASP A 135 -1.09 -15.10 18.06
C ASP A 135 -2.49 -15.28 18.63
N ALA A 136 -2.60 -16.03 19.73
CA ALA A 136 -3.86 -16.31 20.39
C ALA A 136 -4.62 -15.04 20.84
N SER A 137 -3.91 -13.94 21.13
CA SER A 137 -4.51 -12.70 21.62
C SER A 137 -5.16 -11.86 20.52
N ASN A 138 -4.71 -12.02 19.26
CA ASN A 138 -5.17 -11.20 18.15
C ASN A 138 -5.83 -12.00 17.01
N ILE A 139 -5.84 -13.33 17.08
CA ILE A 139 -6.43 -14.18 16.05
C ILE A 139 -7.90 -13.87 15.79
N SER A 140 -8.71 -13.68 16.83
CA SER A 140 -10.15 -13.37 16.68
C SER A 140 -10.38 -12.07 15.91
N TYR A 141 -9.51 -11.08 16.09
CA TYR A 141 -9.57 -9.83 15.34
C TYR A 141 -9.12 -10.03 13.90
N HIS A 142 -8.01 -10.73 13.65
CA HIS A 142 -7.51 -10.97 12.29
C HIS A 142 -8.30 -12.03 11.51
N SER A 143 -9.17 -12.80 12.15
CA SER A 143 -10.03 -13.78 11.49
C SER A 143 -11.50 -13.35 11.39
N SER A 144 -11.86 -12.15 11.86
CA SER A 144 -13.27 -11.73 11.94
C SER A 144 -13.89 -11.36 10.59
N VAL A 145 -13.06 -11.16 9.54
CA VAL A 145 -13.49 -10.64 8.24
C VAL A 145 -12.81 -11.43 7.13
N LEU A 146 -13.43 -11.49 5.94
CA LEU A 146 -12.86 -12.19 4.79
C LEU A 146 -11.72 -11.37 4.17
N ALA A 147 -10.79 -12.06 3.48
CA ALA A 147 -9.67 -11.47 2.76
C ALA A 147 -8.70 -10.61 3.62
N VAL A 148 -8.49 -11.00 4.88
CA VAL A 148 -7.52 -10.33 5.75
C VAL A 148 -6.09 -10.58 5.24
N PRO A 149 -5.21 -9.56 5.33
CA PRO A 149 -3.79 -9.74 5.05
C PRO A 149 -3.20 -10.93 5.81
N MET A 150 -2.48 -11.80 5.09
CA MET A 150 -1.82 -12.94 5.71
C MET A 150 -0.74 -12.43 6.69
N PRO A 151 -0.65 -13.00 7.91
CA PRO A 151 0.32 -12.56 8.88
C PRO A 151 1.74 -12.89 8.42
N PRO A 152 2.72 -11.97 8.57
CA PRO A 152 4.12 -12.26 8.27
C PRO A 152 4.75 -13.31 9.19
N LEU A 153 4.35 -13.31 10.47
CA LEU A 153 4.82 -14.24 11.49
C LEU A 153 3.63 -14.88 12.21
N ILE A 154 3.78 -16.13 12.63
CA ILE A 154 2.78 -16.85 13.42
C ILE A 154 3.47 -17.38 14.68
N ARG A 155 2.90 -17.08 15.85
CA ARG A 155 3.37 -17.59 17.14
C ARG A 155 3.01 -19.06 17.27
N LEU A 156 3.99 -19.92 17.57
CA LEU A 156 3.74 -21.32 17.91
C LEU A 156 3.64 -21.50 19.43
N ASP A 157 4.58 -20.89 20.15
CA ASP A 157 4.67 -20.91 21.62
C ASP A 157 5.39 -19.64 22.11
N GLU A 158 5.80 -19.60 23.39
CA GLU A 158 6.47 -18.45 23.99
C GLU A 158 7.85 -18.14 23.40
N GLN A 159 8.50 -19.12 22.79
CA GLN A 159 9.89 -19.06 22.34
C GLN A 159 10.02 -19.18 20.82
N HIS A 160 8.97 -19.59 20.10
CA HIS A 160 9.06 -19.89 18.67
C HIS A 160 8.00 -19.20 17.82
N ARG A 161 8.43 -18.75 16.64
CA ARG A 161 7.59 -18.24 15.55
C ARG A 161 7.86 -18.96 14.25
N VAL A 162 6.89 -18.95 13.34
CA VAL A 162 7.08 -19.39 11.95
C VAL A 162 6.90 -18.20 11.02
N ALA A 163 7.83 -18.05 10.07
CA ALA A 163 7.69 -17.09 8.99
C ALA A 163 6.68 -17.59 7.96
N SER A 164 5.68 -16.76 7.67
CA SER A 164 4.73 -16.97 6.59
C SER A 164 5.26 -16.30 5.33
N PHE A 165 5.72 -17.10 4.37
CA PHE A 165 6.25 -16.59 3.10
C PHE A 165 5.17 -15.84 2.32
N VAL A 166 3.92 -16.32 2.36
CA VAL A 166 2.80 -15.59 1.73
C VAL A 166 2.60 -14.23 2.41
N GLY A 167 2.65 -14.16 3.75
CA GLY A 167 2.51 -12.89 4.47
C GLY A 167 3.65 -11.90 4.21
N LEU A 168 4.90 -12.40 4.14
CA LEU A 168 6.09 -11.59 3.89
C LEU A 168 6.19 -11.12 2.42
N LEU A 169 5.91 -11.99 1.45
CA LEU A 169 6.13 -11.71 0.03
C LEU A 169 4.98 -10.93 -0.64
N THR A 170 3.80 -10.87 -0.02
CA THR A 170 2.65 -10.16 -0.59
C THR A 170 2.59 -8.71 -0.10
N ASN A 171 2.03 -8.45 1.09
CA ASN A 171 1.89 -7.12 1.67
C ASN A 171 1.95 -7.17 3.20
N PRO A 172 3.13 -7.41 3.81
CA PRO A 172 3.30 -7.52 5.27
C PRO A 172 2.85 -6.25 6.03
N LEU A 173 2.91 -5.11 5.36
CA LEU A 173 2.48 -3.83 5.90
C LEU A 173 0.96 -3.70 6.05
N PHE A 174 0.14 -4.45 5.29
CA PHE A 174 -1.30 -4.44 5.54
C PHE A 174 -1.67 -5.15 6.84
N PHE A 175 -0.96 -6.24 7.17
CA PHE A 175 -1.11 -6.88 8.47
C PHE A 175 -0.67 -5.91 9.58
N LEU A 176 0.49 -5.26 9.41
CA LEU A 176 1.01 -4.28 10.36
C LEU A 176 0.01 -3.15 10.62
N THR A 177 -0.48 -2.47 9.58
CA THR A 177 -1.36 -1.31 9.77
C THR A 177 -2.64 -1.70 10.50
N ARG A 178 -3.15 -2.91 10.24
CA ARG A 178 -4.28 -3.49 10.96
C ARG A 178 -3.96 -3.73 12.44
N GLU A 179 -2.79 -4.29 12.74
CA GLU A 179 -2.38 -4.53 14.13
C GLU A 179 -2.06 -3.23 14.89
N LEU A 180 -1.44 -2.24 14.24
CA LEU A 180 -1.19 -0.92 14.80
C LEU A 180 -2.49 -0.16 15.08
N LYS A 181 -3.47 -0.20 14.15
CA LYS A 181 -4.80 0.37 14.37
C LYS A 181 -5.51 -0.27 15.57
N ARG A 182 -5.33 -1.57 15.77
CA ARG A 182 -5.91 -2.31 16.91
C ARG A 182 -5.23 -1.95 18.24
N LYS A 183 -3.90 -1.98 18.30
CA LYS A 183 -3.13 -1.76 19.54
C LYS A 183 -3.00 -0.29 19.92
N TYR A 184 -2.84 0.58 18.93
CA TYR A 184 -2.46 1.99 19.11
C TYR A 184 -3.41 2.92 18.34
N SER A 185 -4.72 2.69 18.47
CA SER A 185 -5.77 3.38 17.71
C SER A 185 -5.67 4.91 17.75
N TYR A 186 -5.44 5.49 18.94
CA TYR A 186 -5.31 6.94 19.10
C TYR A 186 -4.15 7.51 18.28
N GLU A 187 -2.96 6.93 18.40
CA GLU A 187 -1.76 7.38 17.67
C GLU A 187 -1.91 7.14 16.17
N TYR A 188 -2.45 5.97 15.77
CA TYR A 188 -2.74 5.65 14.37
C TYR A 188 -3.67 6.69 13.72
N HIS A 189 -4.74 7.08 14.42
CA HIS A 189 -5.69 8.06 13.90
C HIS A 189 -5.14 9.49 13.94
N THR A 190 -4.35 9.84 14.96
CA THR A 190 -3.74 11.18 15.06
C THR A 190 -2.69 11.39 13.97
N ALA A 191 -1.92 10.35 13.62
CA ALA A 191 -0.97 10.38 12.52
C ALA A 191 -1.61 10.46 11.12
N SER A 192 -2.95 10.41 11.01
CA SER A 192 -3.64 10.40 9.72
C SER A 192 -3.43 11.66 8.87
N GLN A 193 -3.24 12.82 9.50
CA GLN A 193 -2.94 14.09 8.81
C GLN A 193 -1.62 14.02 8.03
N LEU A 194 -0.63 13.29 8.56
CA LEU A 194 0.67 13.11 7.91
C LEU A 194 0.57 12.32 6.60
N ARG A 195 -0.51 11.56 6.40
CA ARG A 195 -0.74 10.77 5.19
C ARG A 195 -1.18 11.63 4.02
N GLU A 196 -1.89 12.71 4.28
CA GLU A 196 -2.27 13.68 3.25
C GLU A 196 -1.04 14.47 2.80
N GLU A 197 -0.18 14.87 3.74
CA GLU A 197 1.10 15.52 3.44
C GLU A 197 1.96 14.68 2.50
N ILE A 198 2.16 13.39 2.80
CA ILE A 198 2.93 12.50 1.93
C ILE A 198 2.28 12.38 0.56
N PHE A 199 0.96 12.25 0.52
CA PHE A 199 0.27 12.14 -0.76
C PHE A 199 0.47 13.40 -1.60
N ARG A 200 0.45 14.58 -0.96
CA ARG A 200 0.78 15.85 -1.62
C ARG A 200 2.21 15.85 -2.17
N GLN A 201 3.18 15.39 -1.38
CA GLN A 201 4.58 15.30 -1.82
C GLN A 201 4.75 14.34 -3.00
N ASP A 202 4.05 13.21 -3.01
CA ASP A 202 4.07 12.27 -4.14
C ASP A 202 3.49 12.91 -5.42
N VAL A 203 2.40 13.69 -5.29
CA VAL A 203 1.88 14.47 -6.41
C VAL A 203 2.91 15.51 -6.86
N TYR A 204 3.55 16.24 -5.94
CA TYR A 204 4.58 17.21 -6.28
C TYR A 204 5.83 16.63 -6.94
N ALA A 205 6.19 15.38 -6.61
CA ALA A 205 7.29 14.67 -7.24
C ALA A 205 7.01 14.42 -8.74
N LEU A 206 5.75 14.28 -9.14
CA LEU A 206 5.35 14.18 -10.55
C LEU A 206 5.58 15.51 -11.31
N PHE A 207 5.60 16.64 -10.60
CA PHE A 207 5.82 17.99 -11.12
C PHE A 207 7.13 18.57 -10.57
N ALA A 208 8.20 17.79 -10.60
CA ALA A 208 9.49 18.16 -10.01
C ALA A 208 10.23 19.27 -10.79
N ASP A 209 10.01 19.39 -12.09
CA ASP A 209 10.64 20.42 -12.92
C ASP A 209 10.32 21.83 -12.42
N ARG A 210 11.31 22.74 -12.51
CA ARG A 210 11.17 24.14 -12.06
C ARG A 210 10.05 24.87 -12.78
N ARG A 211 9.64 24.44 -13.97
CA ARG A 211 8.48 24.97 -14.70
C ARG A 211 7.21 24.99 -13.86
N PHE A 212 7.03 24.05 -12.94
CA PHE A 212 5.86 23.96 -12.09
C PHE A 212 6.06 24.66 -10.76
N VAL A 213 5.17 25.61 -10.44
CA VAL A 213 5.12 26.26 -9.14
C VAL A 213 4.07 25.58 -8.28
N LYS A 214 4.44 25.20 -7.06
CA LYS A 214 3.61 24.40 -6.13
C LYS A 214 3.26 25.24 -4.91
N SER A 215 2.08 25.04 -4.32
CA SER A 215 1.78 25.62 -3.01
C SER A 215 2.68 25.01 -1.94
N ALA A 216 2.94 25.76 -0.86
CA ALA A 216 3.71 25.23 0.28
C ALA A 216 2.95 24.16 1.06
N GLY A 217 1.61 24.14 0.94
CA GLY A 217 0.73 23.15 1.55
C GLY A 217 -0.70 23.37 1.07
N ARG A 218 -1.66 23.00 1.93
CA ARG A 218 -3.09 23.25 1.74
C ARG A 218 -3.38 24.73 1.56
N VAL A 219 -4.26 25.06 0.61
CA VAL A 219 -4.64 26.43 0.28
C VAL A 219 -6.08 26.68 0.72
N GLU A 220 -6.28 27.55 1.69
CA GLU A 220 -7.61 27.95 2.14
C GLU A 220 -8.26 28.93 1.16
N LEU A 221 -9.50 28.62 0.76
CA LEU A 221 -10.34 29.47 -0.07
C LEU A 221 -11.41 30.12 0.81
N ARG A 222 -11.22 31.41 1.10
CA ARG A 222 -12.11 32.19 1.98
C ARG A 222 -13.19 32.93 1.18
N GLY A 223 -14.42 32.96 1.69
CA GLY A 223 -15.54 33.68 1.11
C GLY A 223 -15.44 35.20 1.28
N ALA A 224 -16.43 35.92 0.76
CA ALA A 224 -16.47 37.39 0.81
C ALA A 224 -16.45 37.96 2.24
N THR A 225 -16.98 37.22 3.20
CA THR A 225 -17.00 37.58 4.63
C THR A 225 -15.73 37.14 5.39
N GLY A 226 -14.72 36.59 4.69
CA GLY A 226 -13.49 36.08 5.29
C GLY A 226 -13.60 34.69 5.92
N THR A 227 -14.81 34.11 5.99
CA THR A 227 -15.04 32.74 6.47
C THR A 227 -14.45 31.72 5.52
N LEU A 228 -13.99 30.58 6.04
CA LEU A 228 -13.50 29.48 5.21
C LEU A 228 -14.66 28.93 4.38
N ALA A 229 -14.56 29.04 3.04
CA ALA A 229 -15.57 28.49 2.14
C ALA A 229 -15.21 27.04 1.78
N THR A 230 -13.94 26.80 1.44
CA THR A 230 -13.37 25.49 1.19
C THR A 230 -11.85 25.61 1.19
N ASP A 231 -11.17 24.59 0.74
CA ASP A 231 -9.74 24.44 0.74
C ASP A 231 -9.35 23.48 -0.39
N VAL A 232 -8.07 23.54 -0.75
CA VAL A 232 -7.48 22.67 -1.77
C VAL A 232 -6.22 22.07 -1.18
N ASP A 233 -6.11 20.75 -1.22
CA ASP A 233 -4.98 20.05 -0.63
C ASP A 233 -3.67 20.33 -1.37
N ALA A 234 -3.70 20.47 -2.70
CA ALA A 234 -2.53 20.85 -3.47
C ALA A 234 -2.85 21.79 -4.64
N LEU A 235 -2.02 22.82 -4.84
CA LEU A 235 -2.09 23.71 -5.99
C LEU A 235 -0.80 23.62 -6.81
N ILE A 236 -0.93 23.46 -8.13
CA ILE A 236 0.20 23.38 -9.06
C ILE A 236 -0.07 24.26 -10.27
N PHE A 237 0.86 25.16 -10.59
CA PHE A 237 0.78 26.05 -11.73
C PHE A 237 1.91 25.78 -12.73
N ASP A 238 1.53 25.55 -13.98
CA ASP A 238 2.47 25.41 -15.09
C ASP A 238 2.74 26.79 -15.72
N ARG A 239 3.96 27.30 -15.53
CA ARG A 239 4.38 28.62 -16.02
C ARG A 239 4.41 28.73 -17.55
N LYS A 240 4.57 27.62 -18.27
CA LYS A 240 4.67 27.61 -19.74
C LYS A 240 3.30 27.66 -20.40
N THR A 241 2.31 26.98 -19.82
CA THR A 241 0.97 26.83 -20.43
C THR A 241 -0.09 27.70 -19.76
N GLY A 242 0.19 28.19 -18.56
CA GLY A 242 -0.79 28.88 -17.72
C GLY A 242 -1.86 27.94 -17.15
N ALA A 243 -1.67 26.61 -17.21
CA ALA A 243 -2.57 25.65 -16.60
C ALA A 243 -2.40 25.65 -15.07
N LEU A 244 -3.51 25.73 -14.35
CA LEU A 244 -3.58 25.63 -12.90
C LEU A 244 -4.32 24.35 -12.51
N ALA A 245 -3.67 23.48 -11.74
CA ALA A 245 -4.26 22.27 -11.20
C ALA A 245 -4.58 22.43 -9.71
N LEU A 246 -5.81 22.10 -9.33
CA LEU A 246 -6.28 22.00 -7.94
C LEU A 246 -6.47 20.51 -7.64
N PHE A 247 -5.90 20.03 -6.56
CA PHE A 247 -6.04 18.64 -6.12
C PHE A 247 -6.75 18.57 -4.77
N GLU A 248 -7.78 17.75 -4.72
CA GLU A 248 -8.36 17.19 -3.50
C GLU A 248 -7.80 15.77 -3.32
N LEU A 249 -7.20 15.48 -2.17
CA LEU A 249 -6.46 14.27 -1.86
C LEU A 249 -7.14 13.50 -0.73
N LYS A 250 -7.53 12.25 -1.00
CA LYS A 250 -8.15 11.35 -0.02
C LYS A 250 -7.19 10.22 0.35
N SER A 251 -6.49 10.38 1.48
CA SER A 251 -5.59 9.37 2.05
C SER A 251 -6.33 8.32 2.89
N GLN A 252 -7.16 7.52 2.22
CA GLN A 252 -7.85 6.37 2.85
C GLN A 252 -6.87 5.25 3.22
N ASP A 253 -7.32 4.35 4.09
CA ASP A 253 -6.66 3.05 4.23
C ASP A 253 -6.82 2.24 2.92
N PRO A 254 -5.80 1.44 2.54
CA PRO A 254 -5.83 0.63 1.31
C PRO A 254 -6.80 -0.55 1.35
N PHE A 255 -7.38 -0.84 2.51
CA PHE A 255 -8.31 -1.94 2.73
C PHE A 255 -9.43 -1.50 3.68
N ALA A 256 -10.61 -2.11 3.54
CA ALA A 256 -11.74 -1.93 4.43
C ALA A 256 -11.98 -3.22 5.22
N TYR A 257 -12.08 -3.12 6.54
CA TYR A 257 -12.22 -4.30 7.38
C TYR A 257 -13.66 -4.82 7.44
N SER A 258 -14.65 -4.04 7.03
CA SER A 258 -16.04 -4.51 6.97
C SER A 258 -16.77 -3.81 5.85
N SER A 259 -17.94 -4.33 5.48
CA SER A 259 -18.83 -3.62 4.55
C SER A 259 -19.15 -2.21 5.06
N GLN A 260 -19.32 -2.03 6.38
CA GLN A 260 -19.54 -0.71 6.97
C GLN A 260 -18.34 0.22 6.82
N GLU A 261 -17.13 -0.26 7.07
CA GLU A 261 -15.93 0.54 6.83
C GLU A 261 -15.73 0.86 5.36
N ARG A 262 -16.06 -0.07 4.46
CA ARG A 262 -16.00 0.14 3.02
C ARG A 262 -16.96 1.24 2.59
N LEU A 263 -18.19 1.24 3.12
CA LEU A 263 -19.17 2.30 2.91
C LEU A 263 -18.67 3.64 3.47
N ARG A 264 -18.04 3.65 4.65
CA ARG A 264 -17.42 4.89 5.18
C ARG A 264 -16.29 5.41 4.31
N GLN A 265 -15.43 4.54 3.79
CA GLN A 265 -14.34 4.93 2.87
C GLN A 265 -14.88 5.48 1.55
N ARG A 266 -15.96 4.85 1.02
CA ARG A 266 -16.73 5.35 -0.11
C ARG A 266 -17.26 6.75 0.18
N ASP A 267 -18.05 6.90 1.23
CA ASP A 267 -18.69 8.18 1.56
C ASP A 267 -17.66 9.28 1.83
N TYR A 268 -16.56 8.93 2.50
CA TYR A 268 -15.42 9.83 2.68
C TYR A 268 -14.81 10.27 1.34
N PHE A 269 -14.67 9.37 0.37
CA PHE A 269 -14.20 9.71 -0.97
C PHE A 269 -15.14 10.70 -1.66
N TYR A 270 -16.41 10.34 -1.78
CA TYR A 270 -17.41 11.12 -2.51
C TYR A 270 -17.79 12.41 -1.78
N SER A 271 -17.46 12.56 -0.49
CA SER A 271 -17.60 13.83 0.21
C SER A 271 -16.84 14.97 -0.50
N ALA A 272 -15.76 14.64 -1.23
CA ALA A 272 -14.98 15.56 -2.08
C ALA A 272 -15.83 16.35 -3.09
N SER A 273 -17.03 15.87 -3.46
CA SER A 273 -17.91 16.59 -4.37
C SER A 273 -18.27 17.97 -3.82
N LYS A 274 -18.39 18.11 -2.49
CA LYS A 274 -18.63 19.40 -1.83
C LYS A 274 -17.46 20.36 -2.05
N GLN A 275 -16.21 19.88 -1.93
CA GLN A 275 -14.99 20.65 -2.18
C GLN A 275 -14.86 21.03 -3.65
N VAL A 276 -15.21 20.14 -4.58
CA VAL A 276 -15.23 20.43 -6.03
C VAL A 276 -16.23 21.53 -6.36
N ILE A 277 -17.47 21.44 -5.84
CA ILE A 277 -18.49 22.48 -5.98
C ILE A 277 -17.96 23.82 -5.48
N ALA A 278 -17.53 23.84 -4.21
CA ALA A 278 -17.11 25.05 -3.53
C ALA A 278 -15.90 25.69 -4.20
N SER A 279 -14.91 24.89 -4.62
CA SER A 279 -13.70 25.38 -5.31
C SER A 279 -14.05 25.96 -6.68
N SER A 280 -14.92 25.29 -7.44
CA SER A 280 -15.39 25.78 -8.74
C SER A 280 -16.14 27.10 -8.61
N GLU A 281 -17.06 27.21 -7.65
CA GLU A 281 -17.80 28.44 -7.36
C GLU A 281 -16.91 29.55 -6.83
N TRP A 282 -15.91 29.22 -6.01
CA TRP A 282 -14.94 30.18 -5.52
C TRP A 282 -14.12 30.77 -6.68
N VAL A 283 -13.64 29.92 -7.60
CA VAL A 283 -12.88 30.35 -8.79
C VAL A 283 -13.75 31.21 -9.70
N LYS A 284 -15.02 30.84 -9.92
CA LYS A 284 -15.96 31.65 -10.71
C LYS A 284 -16.18 33.05 -10.12
N ARG A 285 -16.28 33.16 -8.79
CA ARG A 285 -16.53 34.43 -8.11
C ARG A 285 -15.31 35.35 -8.02
N ASN A 286 -14.15 34.79 -7.70
CA ASN A 286 -12.94 35.58 -7.41
C ASN A 286 -11.98 35.68 -8.59
N GLY A 287 -12.12 34.81 -9.59
CA GLY A 287 -11.18 34.67 -10.70
C GLY A 287 -9.97 33.81 -10.34
N ALA A 288 -9.56 32.96 -11.29
CA ALA A 288 -8.46 31.99 -11.07
C ALA A 288 -7.10 32.66 -10.79
N ASN A 289 -6.86 33.87 -11.31
CA ASN A 289 -5.59 34.58 -11.11
C ASN A 289 -5.32 34.92 -9.63
N VAL A 290 -6.37 35.04 -8.80
CA VAL A 290 -6.21 35.27 -7.37
C VAL A 290 -5.49 34.09 -6.70
N LEU A 291 -5.63 32.87 -7.22
CA LEU A 291 -4.94 31.69 -6.69
C LEU A 291 -3.42 31.75 -6.89
N LEU A 292 -2.92 32.52 -7.86
CA LEU A 292 -1.47 32.69 -8.03
C LEU A 292 -0.84 33.41 -6.82
N SER A 293 -1.59 34.27 -6.12
CA SER A 293 -1.10 34.90 -4.88
C SER A 293 -0.87 33.91 -3.73
N ARG A 294 -1.38 32.67 -3.86
CA ARG A 294 -1.19 31.58 -2.89
C ARG A 294 0.04 30.71 -3.20
N LEU A 295 0.72 31.02 -4.30
CA LEU A 295 1.98 30.42 -4.70
C LEU A 295 3.13 31.39 -4.41
N ASP A 296 4.38 30.94 -4.58
CA ASP A 296 5.54 31.82 -4.46
C ASP A 296 5.44 32.98 -5.46
N ALA A 297 5.18 34.18 -4.93
CA ALA A 297 4.94 35.40 -5.71
C ALA A 297 6.14 35.75 -6.61
N THR A 298 7.36 35.36 -6.23
CA THR A 298 8.56 35.61 -7.06
C THR A 298 8.55 34.78 -8.34
N GLN A 299 7.92 33.61 -8.32
CA GLN A 299 7.89 32.66 -9.43
C GLN A 299 6.70 32.84 -10.37
N VAL A 300 5.63 33.48 -9.89
CA VAL A 300 4.38 33.68 -10.66
C VAL A 300 4.09 35.15 -10.97
N LYS A 301 5.01 36.06 -10.66
CA LYS A 301 4.85 37.49 -10.92
C LYS A 301 4.54 37.73 -12.40
N ARG A 302 3.43 38.44 -12.68
CA ARG A 302 2.93 38.78 -14.03
C ARG A 302 2.42 37.60 -14.88
N LEU A 303 2.40 36.38 -14.34
CA LEU A 303 1.78 35.24 -15.02
C LEU A 303 0.26 35.28 -14.86
N LYS A 304 -0.45 34.62 -15.79
CA LYS A 304 -1.90 34.52 -15.78
C LYS A 304 -2.33 33.07 -15.94
N VAL A 305 -3.38 32.70 -15.23
CA VAL A 305 -4.06 31.42 -15.38
C VAL A 305 -4.88 31.46 -16.66
N GLN A 306 -4.64 30.47 -17.52
CA GLN A 306 -5.39 30.26 -18.77
C GLN A 306 -6.51 29.25 -18.57
N ASN A 307 -6.22 28.16 -17.85
CA ASN A 307 -7.16 27.06 -17.61
C ASN A 307 -7.04 26.55 -16.17
N VAL A 308 -8.16 26.09 -15.61
CA VAL A 308 -8.22 25.47 -14.29
C VAL A 308 -8.67 24.03 -14.42
N TYR A 309 -7.93 23.11 -13.81
CA TYR A 309 -8.21 21.68 -13.81
C TYR A 309 -8.34 21.18 -12.37
N ILE A 310 -9.46 20.55 -12.04
CA ILE A 310 -9.71 20.03 -10.69
C ILE A 310 -9.56 18.50 -10.70
N PHE A 311 -8.76 17.98 -9.79
CA PHE A 311 -8.54 16.55 -9.61
C PHE A 311 -9.01 16.13 -8.22
N VAL A 312 -9.66 14.98 -8.15
CA VAL A 312 -9.93 14.29 -6.88
C VAL A 312 -9.22 12.95 -6.92
N LEU A 313 -8.21 12.79 -6.07
CA LEU A 313 -7.38 11.60 -6.05
C LEU A 313 -7.55 10.86 -4.73
N GLY A 314 -7.94 9.60 -4.83
CA GLY A 314 -7.84 8.66 -3.72
C GLY A 314 -6.45 8.04 -3.71
N ARG A 315 -5.86 7.84 -2.53
CA ARG A 315 -4.56 7.17 -2.46
C ARG A 315 -4.65 5.75 -3.03
N TYR A 316 -5.72 5.05 -2.69
CA TYR A 316 -5.93 3.65 -3.07
C TYR A 316 -7.30 3.39 -3.70
N LEU A 317 -8.37 4.05 -3.22
CA LEU A 317 -9.74 3.77 -3.63
C LEU A 317 -10.38 5.01 -4.25
N ALA A 318 -11.18 4.81 -5.29
CA ALA A 318 -11.92 5.91 -5.93
C ALA A 318 -13.22 5.43 -6.59
N HIS A 319 -13.19 4.26 -7.20
CA HIS A 319 -14.30 3.72 -7.98
C HIS A 319 -15.03 2.66 -7.16
N PHE A 320 -16.21 3.01 -6.66
CA PHE A 320 -17.09 2.10 -5.90
C PHE A 320 -18.32 1.79 -6.73
N PHE A 321 -18.71 0.51 -6.81
CA PHE A 321 -19.80 0.04 -7.67
C PHE A 321 -21.15 0.70 -7.35
N ASP A 322 -21.38 1.00 -6.08
CA ASP A 322 -22.58 1.63 -5.52
C ASP A 322 -22.37 3.11 -5.16
N GLY A 323 -21.32 3.72 -5.70
CA GLY A 323 -21.02 5.14 -5.50
C GLY A 323 -21.92 6.06 -6.34
N PRO A 324 -22.19 7.29 -5.88
CA PRO A 324 -22.88 8.28 -6.70
C PRO A 324 -22.02 8.66 -7.93
N PRO A 325 -22.63 9.26 -8.97
CA PRO A 325 -21.88 9.77 -10.11
C PRO A 325 -20.87 10.83 -9.68
N PHE A 326 -19.70 10.84 -10.32
CA PHE A 326 -18.68 11.85 -10.10
C PHE A 326 -19.11 13.22 -10.60
N ASP A 327 -18.67 14.27 -9.90
CA ASP A 327 -18.85 15.64 -10.37
C ASP A 327 -18.00 15.91 -11.62
N ALA A 328 -18.66 16.23 -12.74
CA ALA A 328 -18.04 16.38 -14.05
C ALA A 328 -17.04 17.55 -14.16
N ARG A 329 -17.05 18.49 -13.20
CA ARG A 329 -16.10 19.60 -13.13
C ARG A 329 -14.69 19.15 -12.75
N ALA A 330 -14.57 17.96 -12.15
CA ALA A 330 -13.30 17.38 -11.76
C ALA A 330 -13.03 16.06 -12.48
N ARG A 331 -11.81 15.55 -12.32
CA ARG A 331 -11.45 14.19 -12.73
C ARG A 331 -11.07 13.38 -11.51
N TRP A 332 -11.65 12.19 -11.42
CA TRP A 332 -11.70 11.37 -10.22
C TRP A 332 -11.00 10.04 -10.46
N GLY A 333 -10.19 9.61 -9.50
CA GLY A 333 -9.54 8.31 -9.59
C GLY A 333 -8.49 8.10 -8.52
N THR A 334 -7.57 7.17 -8.76
CA THR A 334 -6.56 6.77 -7.77
C THR A 334 -5.16 7.23 -8.14
N TRP A 335 -4.28 7.30 -7.14
CA TRP A 335 -2.86 7.57 -7.38
C TRP A 335 -2.20 6.56 -8.32
N ALA A 336 -2.51 5.27 -8.15
CA ALA A 336 -2.00 4.21 -9.02
C ALA A 336 -2.43 4.40 -10.48
N GLN A 337 -3.64 4.92 -10.73
CA GLN A 337 -4.10 5.26 -12.07
C GLN A 337 -3.28 6.42 -12.66
N VAL A 338 -3.02 7.47 -11.88
CA VAL A 338 -2.15 8.58 -12.31
C VAL A 338 -0.77 8.06 -12.69
N LEU A 339 -0.13 7.27 -11.81
CA LEU A 339 1.19 6.69 -12.06
C LEU A 339 1.20 5.82 -13.33
N ARG A 340 0.17 5.01 -13.57
CA ARG A 340 0.06 4.23 -14.81
C ARG A 340 -0.03 5.13 -16.06
N LEU A 341 -0.85 6.17 -16.03
CA LEU A 341 -1.09 7.06 -17.19
C LEU A 341 0.13 7.92 -17.56
N VAL A 342 1.03 8.15 -16.61
CA VAL A 342 2.31 8.87 -16.79
C VAL A 342 3.50 7.91 -16.83
N ASN A 343 3.26 6.59 -16.83
CA ASN A 343 4.27 5.54 -16.81
C ASN A 343 5.30 5.71 -15.67
N GLY A 344 4.85 6.21 -14.51
CA GLY A 344 5.67 6.46 -13.34
C GLY A 344 6.74 7.54 -13.50
N LYS A 345 6.72 8.32 -14.59
CA LYS A 345 7.71 9.36 -14.88
C LYS A 345 7.17 10.74 -14.51
N ALA A 346 8.03 11.55 -13.89
CA ALA A 346 7.78 12.97 -13.68
C ALA A 346 7.68 13.69 -15.04
N PHE A 347 6.85 14.73 -15.08
CA PHE A 347 6.74 15.60 -16.25
C PHE A 347 7.99 16.44 -16.45
N ASP A 348 8.39 16.59 -17.70
CA ASP A 348 9.60 17.32 -18.08
C ASP A 348 9.28 18.74 -18.62
N ALA A 349 10.35 19.52 -18.84
CA ALA A 349 10.23 20.88 -19.35
C ALA A 349 9.70 20.94 -20.81
N ASN A 350 9.86 19.87 -21.58
CA ASN A 350 9.54 19.79 -23.00
C ASN A 350 8.10 19.34 -23.25
N ASP A 351 7.49 18.62 -22.31
CA ASP A 351 6.09 18.20 -22.37
C ASP A 351 5.17 19.37 -22.74
N ALA A 352 4.32 19.21 -23.74
CA ALA A 352 3.53 20.33 -24.26
C ALA A 352 2.54 20.88 -23.21
N ASN A 353 1.58 20.06 -22.78
CA ASN A 353 0.55 20.41 -21.80
C ASN A 353 0.35 19.31 -20.74
N PRO A 354 1.31 19.12 -19.80
CA PRO A 354 1.30 18.06 -18.79
C PRO A 354 -0.02 17.92 -18.03
N ILE A 355 -0.49 19.02 -17.43
CA ILE A 355 -1.69 19.05 -16.59
C ILE A 355 -2.94 18.72 -17.41
N GLN A 356 -3.12 19.37 -18.55
CA GLN A 356 -4.28 19.13 -19.42
C GLN A 356 -4.26 17.71 -20.01
N SER A 357 -3.08 17.23 -20.42
CA SER A 357 -2.88 15.86 -20.91
C SER A 357 -3.28 14.84 -19.84
N LEU A 358 -2.82 15.03 -18.61
CA LEU A 358 -3.22 14.20 -17.47
C LEU A 358 -4.73 14.26 -17.25
N PHE A 359 -5.33 15.45 -17.19
CA PHE A 359 -6.77 15.64 -16.99
C PHE A 359 -7.60 14.92 -18.07
N ASN A 360 -7.20 15.03 -19.34
CA ASN A 360 -7.87 14.40 -20.46
C ASN A 360 -7.71 12.87 -20.45
N LYS A 361 -6.50 12.37 -20.18
CA LYS A 361 -6.24 10.93 -20.04
C LYS A 361 -7.05 10.34 -18.90
N PHE A 362 -7.05 11.02 -17.75
CA PHE A 362 -7.77 10.58 -16.55
C PHE A 362 -9.28 10.54 -16.77
N GLY A 363 -9.83 11.48 -17.56
CA GLY A 363 -11.26 11.45 -17.92
C GLY A 363 -11.67 10.36 -18.90
N ARG A 364 -10.72 9.82 -19.68
CA ARG A 364 -10.97 8.70 -20.60
C ARG A 364 -10.69 7.36 -19.95
N ASP A 365 -9.79 7.34 -18.98
CA ASP A 365 -9.42 6.18 -18.18
C ASP A 365 -10.48 5.95 -17.11
N VAL A 366 -11.61 5.37 -17.50
CA VAL A 366 -12.68 4.98 -16.57
C VAL A 366 -12.58 3.47 -16.34
N PRO A 367 -11.89 3.01 -15.29
CA PRO A 367 -11.55 1.60 -15.11
C PRO A 367 -12.75 0.70 -14.78
N LEU A 368 -13.94 1.27 -14.59
CA LEU A 368 -15.16 0.54 -14.23
C LEU A 368 -16.36 0.82 -15.12
N ILE A 369 -16.20 1.46 -16.28
CA ILE A 369 -17.25 1.31 -17.29
C ILE A 369 -17.05 -0.09 -17.88
N LEU A 370 -17.67 -1.09 -17.25
CA LEU A 370 -18.25 -2.21 -18.02
C LEU A 370 -19.20 -1.53 -19.00
N THR A 371 -18.68 -1.13 -20.15
CA THR A 371 -19.46 -0.55 -21.24
C THR A 371 -20.57 -1.55 -21.51
N ASP A 372 -21.81 -1.08 -21.33
CA ASP A 372 -23.08 -1.73 -21.62
C ASP A 372 -23.05 -3.26 -21.68
N LYS A 373 -23.57 -3.93 -20.64
CA LYS A 373 -23.84 -5.37 -20.65
C LYS A 373 -22.75 -6.17 -21.35
N VAL A 374 -21.55 -6.25 -20.75
CA VAL A 374 -20.73 -7.44 -20.99
C VAL A 374 -21.53 -8.60 -20.38
N THR A 375 -22.42 -9.16 -21.17
CA THR A 375 -23.05 -10.44 -20.91
C THR A 375 -21.90 -11.42 -21.02
N LEU A 376 -21.20 -11.64 -19.90
CA LEU A 376 -20.28 -12.76 -19.84
C LEU A 376 -21.17 -14.00 -19.98
N ASP A 377 -20.95 -14.76 -21.05
CA ASP A 377 -21.55 -16.07 -21.19
C ASP A 377 -21.24 -16.88 -19.92
N VAL A 378 -22.15 -17.75 -19.53
CA VAL A 378 -21.92 -18.63 -18.38
C VAL A 378 -20.65 -19.42 -18.63
N GLN A 379 -19.62 -19.17 -17.83
CA GLN A 379 -18.36 -19.88 -17.96
C GLN A 379 -18.44 -21.15 -17.14
N GLU A 380 -18.25 -22.29 -17.80
CA GLU A 380 -18.08 -23.56 -17.13
C GLU A 380 -16.58 -23.81 -16.92
N ILE A 381 -16.18 -23.96 -15.66
CA ILE A 381 -14.83 -24.33 -15.28
C ILE A 381 -14.86 -25.72 -14.66
N THR A 382 -14.15 -26.65 -15.30
CA THR A 382 -13.98 -28.00 -14.77
C THR A 382 -12.74 -28.07 -13.89
N ILE A 383 -12.91 -28.48 -12.63
CA ILE A 383 -11.81 -28.72 -11.69
C ILE A 383 -11.94 -30.15 -11.17
N GLY A 384 -11.09 -31.04 -11.69
CA GLY A 384 -11.20 -32.48 -11.42
C GLY A 384 -12.51 -33.04 -11.96
N ASN A 385 -13.34 -33.59 -11.08
CA ASN A 385 -14.69 -34.11 -11.38
C ASN A 385 -15.82 -33.14 -10.99
N ARG A 386 -15.51 -31.85 -10.78
CA ARG A 386 -16.50 -30.82 -10.43
C ARG A 386 -16.63 -29.79 -11.55
N HIS A 387 -17.86 -29.38 -11.79
CA HIS A 387 -18.22 -28.32 -12.73
C HIS A 387 -18.61 -27.07 -11.94
N ILE A 388 -17.97 -25.95 -12.23
CA ILE A 388 -18.28 -24.64 -11.63
C ILE A 388 -18.85 -23.77 -12.75
N HIS A 389 -20.10 -23.35 -12.60
CA HIS A 389 -20.72 -22.37 -13.50
C HIS A 389 -20.58 -20.97 -12.92
N ILE A 390 -19.95 -20.06 -13.67
CA ILE A 390 -19.83 -18.65 -13.33
C ILE A 390 -20.82 -17.87 -14.17
N TYR A 391 -21.79 -17.26 -13.51
CA TYR A 391 -22.83 -16.45 -14.15
C TYR A 391 -22.42 -14.98 -14.19
N SER A 392 -22.79 -14.27 -15.25
CA SER A 392 -22.53 -12.83 -15.42
C SER A 392 -23.20 -11.95 -14.36
N SER A 393 -24.25 -12.44 -13.73
CA SER A 393 -24.93 -11.76 -12.62
C SER A 393 -25.68 -12.77 -11.75
N PHE A 394 -26.09 -12.33 -10.56
CA PHE A 394 -26.95 -13.12 -9.68
C PHE A 394 -28.36 -13.33 -10.27
N GLU A 395 -28.84 -12.40 -11.09
CA GLU A 395 -30.10 -12.51 -11.81
C GLU A 395 -30.02 -13.59 -12.90
N ALA A 396 -28.92 -13.63 -13.66
CA ALA A 396 -28.66 -14.66 -14.66
C ALA A 396 -28.56 -16.07 -14.04
N TYR A 397 -27.96 -16.17 -12.85
CA TYR A 397 -27.98 -17.40 -12.06
C TYR A 397 -29.41 -17.82 -11.70
N LYS A 398 -30.22 -16.90 -11.17
CA LYS A 398 -31.62 -17.18 -10.80
C LYS A 398 -32.49 -17.61 -11.97
N SER A 399 -32.31 -17.02 -13.15
CA SER A 399 -33.09 -17.36 -14.35
C SER A 399 -32.76 -18.73 -14.94
N MET A 400 -31.58 -19.31 -14.64
CA MET A 400 -31.20 -20.66 -15.10
C MET A 400 -31.40 -21.76 -14.04
N ALA A 401 -31.62 -21.38 -12.78
CA ALA A 401 -31.83 -22.31 -11.67
C ALA A 401 -33.33 -22.63 -11.41
N LEU A 402 -34.23 -22.02 -12.18
CA LEU A 402 -35.66 -22.34 -12.31
C LEU A 402 -35.87 -22.99 -13.68
#